data_AF-A0A3D3F6V6-F1
#
_entry.id   AF-A0A3D3F6V6-F1
#
_cell.length_a   1.000
_cell.length_b   1.000
_cell.length_c   1.000
_cell.angle_alpha   90.00
_cell.angle_beta   90.00
_cell.angle_gamma   90.00
#
_symmetry.space_group_name_H-M   'P 1'
#
loop_
_entity.id
_entity.type
_entity.pdbx_description
1 polymer ?
#
loop_
_entity_poly.entity_id
_entity_poly.type
_entity_poly.pdbx_seq_one_letter_code
_entity_poly.pdbx_strand_id
1 'polypeptide(L)' 'DKATVNTAIGLPGNPGFKDGGPEIAKFDMPGGVAVNSDGSIVYVADSNNKVIRKLSIE' A
#
# COMPACT_ATOMS: atom_id res chain seq x y z
N ASP A 1 -23.63 -3.07 14.04
CA ASP A 1 -22.96 -2.96 12.73
C ASP A 1 -21.54 -3.48 12.82
N LYS A 2 -21.14 -4.40 11.94
CA LYS A 2 -19.77 -4.94 11.90
C LYS A 2 -19.06 -4.40 10.66
N ALA A 3 -17.87 -3.83 10.84
CA ALA A 3 -17.01 -3.47 9.74
C ALA A 3 -16.23 -4.69 9.25
N THR A 4 -16.01 -4.77 7.94
CA THR A 4 -15.14 -5.79 7.31
C THR A 4 -13.75 -5.21 7.11
N VAL A 5 -12.72 -6.01 7.35
CA VAL A 5 -11.32 -5.66 7.09
C VAL A 5 -10.79 -6.57 6.00
N ASN A 6 -10.18 -5.99 4.97
CA ASN A 6 -9.57 -6.69 3.85
C ASN A 6 -8.18 -6.11 3.56
N THR A 7 -7.30 -6.92 2.94
CA THR A 7 -6.04 -6.44 2.38
C THR A 7 -6.31 -5.77 1.02
N ALA A 8 -6.08 -4.47 0.91
CA ALA A 8 -6.34 -3.72 -0.32
C ALA A 8 -5.28 -3.95 -1.41
N ILE A 9 -4.00 -4.03 -1.02
CA ILE A 9 -2.87 -4.21 -1.93
C ILE A 9 -1.68 -4.82 -1.18
N GLY A 10 -0.83 -5.54 -1.90
CA GLY A 10 0.35 -6.19 -1.34
C GLY A 10 0.15 -7.69 -1.18
N LEU A 11 1.26 -8.44 -1.21
CA LEU A 11 1.25 -9.89 -1.07
C LEU A 11 1.82 -10.30 0.31
N PRO A 12 0.98 -10.73 1.28
CA PRO A 12 1.44 -11.18 2.59
C PRO A 12 2.51 -12.27 2.49
N GLY A 13 3.50 -12.22 3.38
CA GLY A 13 4.63 -13.15 3.42
C GLY A 13 5.63 -13.01 2.27
N ASN A 14 5.46 -12.04 1.38
CA ASN A 14 6.31 -11.84 0.19
C ASN A 14 6.85 -10.41 0.12
N PRO A 15 7.72 -10.00 1.06
CA PRO A 15 8.30 -8.65 1.04
C PRO A 15 9.11 -8.40 -0.23
N GLY A 16 9.19 -7.14 -0.64
CA GLY A 16 10.06 -6.71 -1.73
C GLY A 16 9.59 -5.41 -2.38
N PHE A 17 10.24 -5.05 -3.48
CA PHE A 17 9.98 -3.82 -4.22
C PHE A 17 9.45 -4.15 -5.62
N LYS A 18 8.13 -4.09 -5.80
CA LYS A 18 7.47 -4.29 -7.10
C LYS A 18 6.23 -3.42 -7.19
N ASP A 19 6.12 -2.64 -8.26
CA ASP A 19 4.91 -1.91 -8.62
C ASP A 19 3.90 -2.80 -9.36
N GLY A 20 2.67 -2.33 -9.44
CA GLY A 20 1.58 -2.98 -10.17
C GLY A 20 0.27 -2.96 -9.39
N GLY A 21 -0.70 -3.76 -9.85
CA GLY A 21 -2.00 -3.87 -9.20
C GLY A 21 -1.98 -4.66 -7.88
N PRO A 22 -3.15 -4.77 -7.22
CA PRO A 22 -3.32 -5.44 -5.93
C PRO A 22 -2.66 -6.81 -5.78
N GLU A 23 -2.69 -7.60 -6.87
CA GLU A 23 -2.22 -8.99 -6.88
C GLU A 23 -0.70 -9.15 -7.02
N ILE A 24 0.02 -8.12 -7.48
CA ILE A 24 1.46 -8.23 -7.81
C ILE A 24 2.34 -7.19 -7.12
N ALA A 25 1.77 -6.12 -6.59
CA ALA A 25 2.53 -5.12 -5.86
C ALA A 25 3.14 -5.73 -4.60
N LYS A 26 4.38 -5.33 -4.29
CA LYS A 26 5.09 -5.75 -3.09
C LYS A 26 5.56 -4.53 -2.31
N PHE A 27 5.54 -4.66 -0.99
CA PHE A 27 6.06 -3.71 -0.02
C PHE A 27 7.01 -4.45 0.92
N ASP A 28 7.90 -3.73 1.58
CA ASP A 28 8.81 -4.26 2.59
C ASP A 28 8.82 -3.36 3.84
N MET A 29 8.27 -3.90 4.93
CA MET A 29 8.05 -3.21 6.20
C MET A 29 7.42 -1.80 6.02
N PRO A 30 6.21 -1.67 5.44
CA PRO A 30 5.54 -0.37 5.36
C PRO A 30 5.21 0.16 6.77
N GLY A 31 5.63 1.39 7.07
CA GLY A 31 5.56 1.97 8.42
C GLY A 31 4.56 3.11 8.60
N GLY A 32 3.96 3.61 7.52
CA GLY A 32 3.03 4.75 7.60
C GLY A 32 2.19 4.90 6.34
N VAL A 33 1.01 5.51 6.51
CA VAL A 33 0.05 5.79 5.44
C VAL A 33 -0.49 7.22 5.54
N ALA A 34 -0.72 7.87 4.41
CA ALA A 34 -1.40 9.15 4.34
C ALA A 34 -2.31 9.19 3.11
N VAL A 35 -3.49 9.79 3.23
CA VAL A 35 -4.43 9.96 2.12
C VAL A 35 -4.44 11.43 1.71
N ASN A 36 -4.48 11.71 0.41
CA ASN A 36 -4.64 13.08 -0.07
C ASN A 36 -6.06 13.61 0.24
N SER A 37 -6.27 14.92 0.04
CA SER A 37 -7.50 15.60 0.44
C SER A 37 -8.77 15.13 -0.28
N ASP A 38 -8.66 14.62 -1.51
CA ASP A 38 -9.80 14.14 -2.30
C ASP A 38 -10.00 12.61 -2.20
N GLY A 39 -9.13 11.89 -1.48
CA GLY A 39 -9.24 10.45 -1.29
C GLY A 39 -8.76 9.59 -2.45
N SER A 40 -8.32 10.18 -3.58
CA SER A 40 -7.90 9.45 -4.78
C SER A 40 -6.49 8.86 -4.68
N ILE A 41 -5.69 9.29 -3.70
CA ILE A 41 -4.30 8.85 -3.56
C ILE A 41 -3.99 8.47 -2.12
N VAL A 42 -3.45 7.26 -1.95
CA VAL A 42 -2.81 6.82 -0.71
C VAL A 42 -1.29 6.79 -0.90
N TYR A 43 -0.58 7.46 0.00
CA TYR A 43 0.87 7.39 0.12
C TYR A 43 1.25 6.38 1.20
N VAL A 44 2.25 5.54 0.92
CA VAL A 44 2.77 4.52 1.84
C VAL A 44 4.26 4.75 2.05
N ALA A 45 4.70 4.85 3.30
CA ALA A 45 6.11 4.84 3.65
C ALA A 45 6.61 3.39 3.65
N ASP A 46 7.26 2.97 2.57
CA ASP A 46 7.74 1.60 2.36
C ASP A 46 9.17 1.48 2.87
N SER A 47 9.30 1.33 4.20
CA SER A 47 10.48 1.74 4.95
C SER A 47 11.75 0.97 4.61
N ASN A 48 11.68 -0.36 4.41
CA ASN A 48 12.87 -1.13 4.02
C ASN A 48 13.26 -0.92 2.56
N ASN A 49 12.28 -0.62 1.71
CA ASN A 49 12.53 -0.23 0.33
C ASN A 49 13.03 1.23 0.21
N LYS A 50 13.01 2.02 1.29
CA LYS A 50 13.52 3.39 1.38
C LYS A 50 12.85 4.36 0.39
N VAL A 51 11.56 4.15 0.14
CA VAL A 51 10.77 4.96 -0.81
C VAL A 51 9.40 5.31 -0.23
N ILE A 52 8.81 6.38 -0.76
CA ILE A 52 7.38 6.65 -0.61
C ILE A 52 6.68 6.09 -1.84
N ARG A 53 5.72 5.20 -1.63
CA ARG A 53 4.91 4.59 -2.68
C ARG A 53 3.59 5.36 -2.82
N LYS A 54 3.05 5.39 -4.03
CA LYS A 54 1.75 5.99 -4.34
C LYS A 54 0.80 4.91 -4.83
N LEU A 55 -0.40 4.87 -4.27
CA LEU A 55 -1.53 4.08 -4.74
C LEU A 55 -2.60 5.04 -5.26
N SER A 56 -2.98 4.90 -6.52
CA SER A 56 -4.15 5.57 -7.08
C SER A 56 -5.39 4.72 -6.81
N ILE A 57 -6.43 5.35 -6.28
CA ILE A 57 -7.75 4.75 -6.07
C ILE A 57 -8.65 5.30 -7.17
N GLU A 58 -9.10 4.42 -8.07
CA GLU A 58 -10.14 4.71 -9.07
C GLU A 58 -11.52 4.32 -8.54
#